data_AF-A0A952HZI6-F1
#
_entry.id   AF-A0A952HZI6-F1
#
_cell.length_a   1.000
_cell.length_b   1.000
_cell.length_c   1.000
_cell.angle_alpha   90.00
_cell.angle_beta   90.00
_cell.angle_gamma   90.00
#
_symmetry.space_group_name_H-M   'P 1'
#
loop_
_entity.id
_entity.type
_entity.pdbx_description
1 polymer ?
#
loop_
_entity_poly.entity_id
_entity_poly.type
_entity_poly.pdbx_seq_one_letter_code
_entity_poly.pdbx_strand_id
1 'polypeptide(L)'
;PPYGACLLGSINLTRFVVEPFSDNARFDWDSFNETVTIFTRMLDNVVEVNGLPLGKQRDEIMRKRRHGMGYLGLGSTMTLMGMKYGSEESLEFTEKVTRELAVNGWRAALELSKEKGAAPIMSETFTVTGEMLRKRPEMKTDGYMIGDKVTGKVLHAKYSRYMQRIAEIDPSLVEALAEQGARFTHHSSIAPTGTIALSLANNASNGIEPSFAHHYSRNVIREGRKTKEKVDVHSFELLAYRALVNSNAMPHVSNAHIGNAHRSGESEDENAQLPEYFIAADDIKPEQHVSVQAAAQKWIDSSISKTANVPTDFEFEHFKDIYMQAYDQGLKGCTTFRFNPENFQGVLVKEKDLENTEYQFTLDDGSVVSVKGNEEIEYDGETHTAANLYDALKEGYYGKF
;
A
#
# COMPACT_ATOMS: atom_id res chain seq x y z
N PRO A 1 -20.04 -2.22 0.04
CA PRO A 1 -21.51 -2.41 0.22
C PRO A 1 -21.83 -3.89 0.10
N PRO A 2 -22.98 -4.37 0.61
CA PRO A 2 -23.44 -5.73 0.33
C PRO A 2 -23.39 -6.01 -1.17
N TYR A 3 -22.83 -7.16 -1.55
CA TYR A 3 -22.66 -7.58 -2.95
C TYR A 3 -21.80 -6.62 -3.82
N GLY A 4 -21.03 -5.71 -3.24
CA GLY A 4 -20.04 -4.94 -4.00
C GLY A 4 -18.91 -5.85 -4.49
N ALA A 5 -18.39 -5.57 -5.69
CA ALA A 5 -17.15 -6.15 -6.20
C ALA A 5 -16.05 -5.08 -6.21
N CYS A 6 -14.83 -5.50 -5.89
CA CYS A 6 -13.66 -4.62 -5.93
C CYS A 6 -12.82 -4.98 -7.16
N LEU A 7 -12.94 -4.18 -8.23
CA LEU A 7 -12.06 -4.28 -9.38
C LEU A 7 -10.86 -3.39 -9.13
N LEU A 8 -9.70 -4.01 -8.91
CA LEU A 8 -8.51 -3.32 -8.42
C LEU A 8 -7.41 -3.30 -9.46
N GLY A 9 -6.62 -2.24 -9.42
CA GLY A 9 -5.43 -2.07 -10.23
C GLY A 9 -4.46 -1.12 -9.57
N SER A 10 -3.16 -1.24 -9.85
CA SER A 10 -2.16 -0.35 -9.27
C SER A 10 -1.12 0.08 -10.30
N ILE A 11 -0.88 1.39 -10.36
CA ILE A 11 0.21 1.98 -11.15
C ILE A 11 1.52 1.83 -10.39
N ASN A 12 2.60 1.41 -11.06
CA ASN A 12 3.93 1.39 -10.46
C ASN A 12 4.57 2.78 -10.57
N LEU A 13 4.65 3.51 -9.45
CA LEU A 13 5.17 4.88 -9.44
C LEU A 13 6.67 4.97 -9.79
N THR A 14 7.44 3.89 -9.61
CA THR A 14 8.89 3.92 -9.87
C THR A 14 9.21 4.08 -11.35
N ARG A 15 8.25 3.80 -12.23
CA ARG A 15 8.39 3.92 -13.69
C ARG A 15 8.33 5.36 -14.20
N PHE A 16 7.95 6.31 -13.35
CA PHE A 16 7.80 7.72 -13.70
C PHE A 16 8.90 8.59 -13.10
N VAL A 17 9.93 8.01 -12.47
CA VAL A 17 11.09 8.79 -12.02
C VAL A 17 12.10 8.92 -13.15
N VAL A 18 12.50 10.15 -13.43
CA VAL A 18 13.54 10.49 -14.40
C VAL A 18 14.78 10.99 -13.67
N GLU A 19 15.96 10.52 -14.09
CA GLU A 19 17.26 10.81 -13.46
C GLU A 19 17.30 10.51 -11.95
N PRO A 20 16.95 9.28 -11.52
CA PRO A 20 16.87 8.94 -10.10
C PRO A 20 18.23 9.10 -9.40
N PHE A 21 18.18 9.44 -8.11
CA PHE A 21 19.33 9.65 -7.22
C PHE A 21 20.25 10.82 -7.60
N SER A 22 19.78 11.73 -8.45
CA SER A 22 20.51 12.93 -8.86
C SER A 22 19.80 14.20 -8.40
N ASP A 23 20.50 15.33 -8.45
CA ASP A 23 19.92 16.65 -8.18
C ASP A 23 18.83 17.06 -9.20
N ASN A 24 18.77 16.37 -10.35
CA ASN A 24 17.74 16.57 -11.39
C ASN A 24 16.61 15.53 -11.32
N ALA A 25 16.59 14.70 -10.28
CA ALA A 25 15.56 13.68 -10.09
C ALA A 25 14.18 14.34 -10.07
N ARG A 26 13.27 13.85 -10.92
CA ARG A 26 11.91 14.38 -11.02
C ARG A 26 10.91 13.31 -11.40
N PHE A 27 9.65 13.62 -11.18
CA PHE A 27 8.52 12.78 -11.58
C PHE A 27 7.97 13.23 -12.94
N ASP A 28 7.80 12.28 -13.86
CA ASP A 28 7.18 12.47 -15.18
C ASP A 28 5.66 12.49 -15.06
N TRP A 29 5.14 13.69 -14.82
CA TRP A 29 3.71 13.95 -14.63
C TRP A 29 2.88 13.67 -15.89
N ASP A 30 3.43 13.93 -17.08
CA ASP A 30 2.71 13.77 -18.35
C ASP A 30 2.46 12.29 -18.63
N SER A 31 3.51 11.46 -18.55
CA SER A 31 3.39 10.01 -18.72
C SER A 31 2.51 9.38 -17.62
N PHE A 32 2.58 9.88 -16.39
CA PHE A 32 1.72 9.42 -15.30
C PHE A 32 0.24 9.72 -15.58
N ASN A 33 -0.07 10.94 -16.00
CA ASN A 33 -1.43 11.38 -16.29
C ASN A 33 -2.03 10.65 -17.50
N GLU A 34 -1.23 10.40 -18.53
CA GLU A 34 -1.63 9.54 -19.66
C GLU A 34 -1.92 8.11 -19.20
N THR A 35 -1.03 7.54 -18.37
CA THR A 35 -1.21 6.19 -17.81
C THR A 35 -2.49 6.08 -16.99
N VAL A 36 -2.78 7.05 -16.11
CA VAL A 36 -4.03 7.09 -15.33
C VAL A 36 -5.25 7.08 -16.25
N THR A 37 -5.21 7.85 -17.34
CA THR A 37 -6.32 7.92 -18.30
C THR A 37 -6.56 6.58 -19.00
N ILE A 38 -5.50 5.97 -19.54
CA ILE A 38 -5.57 4.66 -20.20
C ILE A 38 -6.04 3.59 -19.21
N PHE A 39 -5.47 3.58 -18.01
CA PHE A 39 -5.76 2.56 -17.02
C PHE A 39 -7.19 2.69 -16.47
N THR A 40 -7.73 3.92 -16.40
CA THR A 40 -9.13 4.14 -16.00
C THR A 40 -10.09 3.48 -16.99
N ARG A 41 -9.83 3.60 -18.30
CA ARG A 41 -10.59 2.89 -19.33
C ARG A 41 -10.43 1.37 -19.20
N MET A 42 -9.22 0.88 -18.95
CA MET A 42 -8.99 -0.56 -18.75
C MET A 42 -9.82 -1.09 -17.57
N LEU A 43 -9.85 -0.41 -16.43
CA LEU A 43 -10.67 -0.80 -15.28
C LEU A 43 -12.18 -0.72 -15.57
N ASP A 44 -12.64 0.29 -16.33
CA ASP A 44 -14.04 0.33 -16.80
C ASP A 44 -14.39 -0.84 -17.71
N ASN A 45 -13.45 -1.31 -18.55
CA ASN A 45 -13.67 -2.49 -19.39
C ASN A 45 -13.75 -3.78 -18.56
N VAL A 46 -12.99 -3.89 -17.45
CA VAL A 46 -13.11 -5.02 -16.52
C VAL A 46 -14.52 -5.12 -15.92
N VAL A 47 -15.24 -4.00 -15.76
CA VAL A 47 -16.65 -4.02 -15.35
C VAL A 47 -17.51 -4.81 -16.34
N GLU A 48 -17.20 -4.80 -17.63
CA GLU A 48 -17.99 -5.48 -18.67
C GLU A 48 -17.60 -6.94 -18.86
N VAL A 49 -16.32 -7.27 -18.71
CA VAL A 49 -15.80 -8.64 -18.90
C VAL A 49 -15.65 -9.45 -17.60
N ASN A 50 -16.19 -8.93 -16.49
CA ASN A 50 -16.09 -9.60 -15.19
C ASN A 50 -16.75 -10.99 -15.20
N GLY A 51 -16.16 -11.93 -14.46
CA GLY A 51 -16.69 -13.28 -14.24
C GLY A 51 -17.37 -13.47 -12.89
N LEU A 52 -18.00 -12.42 -12.31
CA LEU A 52 -18.52 -12.48 -10.95
C LEU A 52 -19.56 -13.60 -10.81
N PRO A 53 -19.52 -14.45 -9.77
CA PRO A 53 -20.36 -15.64 -9.69
C PRO A 53 -21.80 -15.34 -9.26
N LEU A 54 -22.02 -14.31 -8.45
CA LEU A 54 -23.32 -13.99 -7.86
C LEU A 54 -24.08 -12.95 -8.68
N GLY A 55 -25.35 -13.21 -9.01
CA GLY A 55 -26.21 -12.28 -9.75
C GLY A 55 -26.28 -10.89 -9.11
N LYS A 56 -26.48 -10.83 -7.78
CA LYS A 56 -26.53 -9.56 -7.03
C LYS A 56 -25.22 -8.74 -7.13
N GLN A 57 -24.07 -9.40 -7.30
CA GLN A 57 -22.80 -8.69 -7.51
C GLN A 57 -22.72 -8.09 -8.91
N ARG A 58 -23.24 -8.81 -9.92
CA ARG A 58 -23.36 -8.31 -11.29
C ARG A 58 -24.30 -7.09 -11.35
N ASP A 59 -25.41 -7.13 -10.63
CA ASP A 59 -26.34 -5.99 -10.57
C ASP A 59 -25.66 -4.76 -9.96
N GLU A 60 -24.96 -4.93 -8.84
CA GLU A 60 -24.24 -3.83 -8.18
C GLU A 60 -23.12 -3.25 -9.04
N ILE A 61 -22.33 -4.09 -9.71
CA ILE A 61 -21.24 -3.61 -10.56
C ILE A 61 -21.77 -2.92 -11.82
N MET A 62 -22.83 -3.43 -12.45
CA MET A 62 -23.40 -2.80 -13.65
C MET A 62 -24.11 -1.48 -13.32
N ARG A 63 -24.75 -1.40 -12.15
CA ARG A 63 -25.46 -0.20 -11.69
C ARG A 63 -24.52 0.95 -11.30
N LYS A 64 -23.41 0.64 -10.62
CA LYS A 64 -22.52 1.65 -10.00
C LYS A 64 -21.13 1.75 -10.63
N ARG A 65 -20.71 0.73 -11.37
CA ARG A 65 -19.45 0.62 -12.12
C ARG A 65 -18.20 0.93 -11.29
N ARG A 66 -18.23 0.53 -10.02
CA ARG A 66 -17.15 0.80 -9.06
C ARG A 66 -15.88 0.06 -9.44
N HIS A 67 -14.76 0.76 -9.38
CA HIS A 67 -13.43 0.18 -9.38
C HIS A 67 -12.54 0.94 -8.39
N GLY A 68 -11.31 0.47 -8.22
CA GLY A 68 -10.32 1.06 -7.34
C GLY A 68 -8.94 1.02 -7.98
N MET A 69 -8.57 2.13 -8.59
CA MET A 69 -7.21 2.40 -9.00
C MET A 69 -6.41 2.90 -7.81
N GLY A 70 -5.30 2.24 -7.52
CA GLY A 70 -4.29 2.70 -6.59
C GLY A 70 -2.94 2.77 -7.28
N TYR A 71 -1.89 2.72 -6.48
CA TYR A 71 -0.52 2.67 -6.94
C TYR A 71 0.33 1.91 -5.93
N LEU A 72 1.51 1.48 -6.39
CA LEU A 72 2.56 0.88 -5.57
C LEU A 72 3.88 1.64 -5.77
N GLY A 73 4.84 1.36 -4.89
CA GLY A 73 6.19 1.88 -5.01
C GLY A 73 6.34 3.32 -4.53
N LEU A 74 5.41 3.86 -3.72
CA LEU A 74 5.50 5.24 -3.24
C LEU A 74 6.80 5.48 -2.46
N GLY A 75 7.11 4.61 -1.48
CA GLY A 75 8.35 4.68 -0.71
C GLY A 75 9.59 4.56 -1.59
N SER A 76 9.61 3.60 -2.51
CA SER A 76 10.71 3.47 -3.48
C SER A 76 10.87 4.73 -4.34
N THR A 77 9.77 5.29 -4.84
CA THR A 77 9.77 6.52 -5.64
C THR A 77 10.31 7.72 -4.85
N MET A 78 9.95 7.85 -3.57
CA MET A 78 10.54 8.88 -2.69
C MET A 78 12.06 8.71 -2.59
N THR A 79 12.55 7.50 -2.33
CA THR A 79 13.99 7.23 -2.26
C THR A 79 14.68 7.52 -3.59
N LEU A 80 14.08 7.14 -4.72
CA LEU A 80 14.61 7.45 -6.06
C LEU A 80 14.71 8.96 -6.33
N MET A 81 13.86 9.78 -5.70
CA MET A 81 13.91 11.24 -5.79
C MET A 81 14.71 11.89 -4.64
N GLY A 82 15.40 11.12 -3.80
CA GLY A 82 16.18 11.64 -2.68
C GLY A 82 15.36 12.14 -1.49
N MET A 83 14.05 11.86 -1.45
CA MET A 83 13.16 12.31 -0.37
C MET A 83 13.17 11.33 0.81
N LYS A 84 13.19 11.85 2.03
CA LYS A 84 12.97 11.05 3.24
C LYS A 84 11.49 10.75 3.43
N TYR A 85 11.13 9.48 3.62
CA TYR A 85 9.75 9.08 3.86
C TYR A 85 9.19 9.75 5.12
N GLY A 86 8.02 10.39 5.00
CA GLY A 86 7.38 11.11 6.11
C GLY A 86 7.94 12.51 6.37
N SER A 87 8.87 13.01 5.54
CA SER A 87 9.24 14.43 5.52
C SER A 87 8.16 15.30 4.87
N GLU A 88 8.16 16.60 5.13
CA GLU A 88 7.19 17.56 4.54
C GLU A 88 7.14 17.46 3.02
N GLU A 89 8.30 17.47 2.35
CA GLU A 89 8.41 17.29 0.89
C GLU A 89 7.77 15.97 0.41
N SER A 90 8.00 14.87 1.12
CA SER A 90 7.40 13.58 0.78
C SER A 90 5.86 13.57 0.96
N LEU A 91 5.33 14.33 1.92
CA LEU A 91 3.89 14.48 2.13
C LEU A 91 3.27 15.31 1.01
N GLU A 92 3.91 16.41 0.61
CA GLU A 92 3.48 17.22 -0.52
C GLU A 92 3.49 16.41 -1.83
N PHE A 93 4.55 15.63 -2.06
CA PHE A 93 4.62 14.73 -3.20
C PHE A 93 3.52 13.68 -3.18
N THR A 94 3.27 13.03 -2.04
CA THR A 94 2.21 12.03 -1.87
C THR A 94 0.83 12.62 -2.19
N GLU A 95 0.56 13.82 -1.67
CA GLU A 95 -0.69 14.52 -1.95
C GLU A 95 -0.81 14.87 -3.44
N LYS A 96 0.26 15.38 -4.06
CA LYS A 96 0.28 15.72 -5.48
C LYS A 96 0.04 14.51 -6.38
N VAL A 97 0.76 13.39 -6.19
CA VAL A 97 0.56 12.15 -6.95
C VAL A 97 -0.88 11.67 -6.85
N THR A 98 -1.44 11.67 -5.64
CA THR A 98 -2.80 11.18 -5.43
C THR A 98 -3.84 12.14 -6.01
N ARG A 99 -3.61 13.45 -5.93
CA ARG A 99 -4.47 14.46 -6.56
C ARG A 99 -4.50 14.32 -8.08
N GLU A 100 -3.33 14.18 -8.72
CA GLU A 100 -3.25 13.99 -10.18
C GLU A 100 -3.96 12.69 -10.61
N LEU A 101 -3.81 11.60 -9.85
CA LEU A 101 -4.56 10.36 -10.08
C LEU A 101 -6.07 10.59 -10.01
N ALA A 102 -6.54 11.29 -8.97
CA ALA A 102 -7.96 11.56 -8.76
C ALA A 102 -8.55 12.44 -9.86
N VAL A 103 -7.95 13.61 -10.11
CA VAL A 103 -8.47 14.61 -11.06
C VAL A 103 -8.49 14.03 -12.47
N ASN A 104 -7.40 13.40 -12.92
CA ASN A 104 -7.37 12.77 -14.25
C ASN A 104 -8.30 11.56 -14.35
N GLY A 105 -8.48 10.82 -13.25
CA GLY A 105 -9.51 9.78 -13.15
C GLY A 105 -10.92 10.29 -13.41
N TRP A 106 -11.31 11.41 -12.80
CA TRP A 106 -12.63 12.01 -13.01
C TRP A 106 -12.81 12.66 -14.37
N ARG A 107 -11.74 13.24 -14.95
CA ARG A 107 -11.74 13.68 -16.36
C ARG A 107 -12.00 12.50 -17.29
N ALA A 108 -11.30 11.39 -17.10
CA ALA A 108 -11.55 10.16 -17.85
C ALA A 108 -12.97 9.63 -17.61
N ALA A 109 -13.52 9.76 -16.40
CA ALA A 109 -14.90 9.38 -16.09
C ALA A 109 -15.93 10.15 -16.92
N LEU A 110 -15.70 11.45 -17.14
CA LEU A 110 -16.56 12.32 -17.95
C LEU A 110 -16.48 11.91 -19.42
N GLU A 111 -15.27 11.75 -19.96
CA GLU A 111 -15.09 11.38 -21.38
C GLU A 111 -15.66 9.98 -21.68
N LEU A 112 -15.41 9.01 -20.80
CA LEU A 112 -16.03 7.68 -20.93
C LEU A 112 -17.54 7.72 -20.79
N SER A 113 -18.10 8.66 -20.02
CA SER A 113 -19.55 8.85 -19.92
C SER A 113 -20.14 9.41 -21.21
N LYS A 114 -19.42 10.30 -21.91
CA LYS A 114 -19.85 10.81 -23.22
C LYS A 114 -19.83 9.71 -24.29
N GLU A 115 -18.81 8.86 -24.26
CA GLU A 115 -18.65 7.76 -25.23
C GLU A 115 -19.57 6.57 -24.96
N LYS A 116 -19.59 6.07 -23.71
CA LYS A 116 -20.21 4.80 -23.34
C LYS A 116 -21.47 4.97 -22.48
N GLY A 117 -21.82 6.19 -22.08
CA GLY A 117 -22.89 6.52 -21.14
C GLY A 117 -22.45 6.54 -19.67
N ALA A 118 -23.17 7.27 -18.82
CA ALA A 118 -22.92 7.30 -17.38
C ALA A 118 -23.22 5.96 -16.69
N ALA A 119 -22.73 5.76 -15.47
CA ALA A 119 -23.21 4.66 -14.63
C ALA A 119 -24.74 4.80 -14.44
N PRO A 120 -25.54 3.71 -14.53
CA PRO A 120 -27.01 3.79 -14.46
C PRO A 120 -27.54 4.57 -13.25
N ILE A 121 -26.88 4.43 -12.09
CA ILE A 121 -27.25 5.15 -10.86
C ILE A 121 -27.20 6.68 -10.99
N MET A 122 -26.44 7.22 -11.94
CA MET A 122 -26.36 8.66 -12.20
C MET A 122 -27.67 9.24 -12.75
N SER A 123 -28.44 8.42 -13.47
CA SER A 123 -29.74 8.81 -14.03
C SER A 123 -30.92 8.49 -13.11
N GLU A 124 -30.69 7.71 -12.05
CA GLU A 124 -31.72 7.42 -11.06
C GLU A 124 -32.13 8.68 -10.28
N THR A 125 -33.39 8.74 -9.88
CA THR A 125 -33.94 9.84 -9.07
C THR A 125 -34.10 9.41 -7.62
N PHE A 126 -33.57 10.22 -6.72
CA PHE A 126 -33.60 10.02 -5.28
C PHE A 126 -34.53 11.04 -4.62
N THR A 127 -35.17 10.62 -3.53
CA THR A 127 -35.99 11.52 -2.70
C THR A 127 -35.09 12.18 -1.67
N VAL A 128 -35.11 13.50 -1.60
CA VAL A 128 -34.37 14.27 -0.59
C VAL A 128 -34.92 13.92 0.80
N THR A 129 -34.04 13.45 1.67
CA THR A 129 -34.38 13.08 3.06
C THR A 129 -33.86 14.12 4.05
N GLY A 130 -34.44 14.16 5.26
CA GLY A 130 -33.91 15.00 6.33
C GLY A 130 -32.46 14.67 6.70
N GLU A 131 -32.05 13.39 6.56
CA GLU A 131 -30.66 12.98 6.78
C GLU A 131 -29.70 13.58 5.74
N MET A 132 -30.10 13.59 4.45
CA MET A 132 -29.32 14.23 3.40
C MET A 132 -29.10 15.71 3.71
N LEU A 133 -30.17 16.44 4.03
CA LEU A 133 -30.07 17.88 4.32
C LEU A 133 -29.28 18.19 5.60
N ARG A 134 -29.22 17.26 6.56
CA ARG A 134 -28.37 17.39 7.76
C ARG A 134 -26.89 17.14 7.44
N LYS A 135 -26.59 16.13 6.62
CA LYS A 135 -25.22 15.80 6.22
C LYS A 135 -24.66 16.77 5.16
N ARG A 136 -25.54 17.36 4.35
CA ARG A 136 -25.25 18.27 3.23
C ARG A 136 -26.11 19.53 3.35
N PRO A 137 -25.81 20.41 4.32
CA PRO A 137 -26.55 21.64 4.53
C PRO A 137 -26.60 22.54 3.29
N GLU A 138 -25.59 22.48 2.42
CA GLU A 138 -25.56 23.18 1.13
C GLU A 138 -26.76 22.86 0.22
N MET A 139 -27.36 21.67 0.31
CA MET A 139 -28.58 21.34 -0.43
C MET A 139 -29.75 22.26 -0.03
N LYS A 140 -29.84 22.64 1.24
CA LYS A 140 -30.87 23.58 1.71
C LYS A 140 -30.64 24.98 1.15
N THR A 141 -29.37 25.41 1.09
CA THR A 141 -28.98 26.70 0.50
C THR A 141 -29.38 26.77 -0.97
N ASP A 142 -29.26 25.64 -1.68
CA ASP A 142 -29.67 25.50 -3.08
C ASP A 142 -31.19 25.30 -3.27
N GLY A 143 -31.97 25.35 -2.17
CA GLY A 143 -33.43 25.35 -2.19
C GLY A 143 -34.11 23.99 -2.03
N TYR A 144 -33.37 22.90 -1.80
CA TYR A 144 -33.98 21.57 -1.62
C TYR A 144 -34.74 21.44 -0.30
N MET A 145 -35.94 20.86 -0.39
CA MET A 145 -36.82 20.48 0.72
C MET A 145 -36.98 18.96 0.84
N ILE A 146 -37.40 18.50 2.01
CA ILE A 146 -37.71 17.06 2.22
C ILE A 146 -38.85 16.66 1.27
N GLY A 147 -38.65 15.56 0.53
CA GLY A 147 -39.61 15.07 -0.45
C GLY A 147 -39.28 15.46 -1.90
N ASP A 148 -38.41 16.44 -2.10
CA ASP A 148 -37.95 16.83 -3.43
C ASP A 148 -37.22 15.68 -4.13
N LYS A 149 -37.12 15.79 -5.46
CA LYS A 149 -36.48 14.80 -6.32
C LYS A 149 -35.17 15.36 -6.86
N VAL A 150 -34.12 14.55 -6.79
CA VAL A 150 -32.78 14.91 -7.28
C VAL A 150 -32.14 13.71 -7.97
N THR A 151 -31.47 13.94 -9.10
CA THR A 151 -30.81 12.86 -9.85
C THR A 151 -29.49 12.44 -9.20
N GLY A 152 -29.09 11.19 -9.43
CA GLY A 152 -27.84 10.64 -8.90
C GLY A 152 -26.61 11.44 -9.31
N LYS A 153 -26.55 11.93 -10.55
CA LYS A 153 -25.45 12.78 -11.05
C LYS A 153 -25.31 14.09 -10.28
N VAL A 154 -26.42 14.75 -9.96
CA VAL A 154 -26.42 16.00 -9.18
C VAL A 154 -26.01 15.71 -7.73
N LEU A 155 -26.58 14.66 -7.12
CA LEU A 155 -26.18 14.22 -5.76
C LEU A 155 -24.69 13.90 -5.67
N HIS A 156 -24.17 13.16 -6.65
CA HIS A 156 -22.77 12.73 -6.68
C HIS A 156 -21.83 13.91 -6.93
N ALA A 157 -22.06 14.69 -7.98
CA ALA A 157 -21.16 15.76 -8.38
C ALA A 157 -21.20 16.97 -7.43
N LYS A 158 -22.39 17.45 -7.03
CA LYS A 158 -22.51 18.70 -6.25
C LYS A 158 -22.51 18.49 -4.74
N TYR A 159 -23.03 17.36 -4.27
CA TYR A 159 -23.30 17.14 -2.84
C TYR A 159 -22.47 16.00 -2.22
N SER A 160 -21.50 15.45 -2.94
CA SER A 160 -20.44 14.66 -2.33
C SER A 160 -19.34 15.59 -1.79
N ARG A 161 -18.95 15.42 -0.52
CA ARG A 161 -17.79 16.12 0.06
C ARG A 161 -16.52 15.88 -0.76
N TYR A 162 -16.40 14.69 -1.34
CA TYR A 162 -15.26 14.35 -2.17
C TYR A 162 -15.26 15.11 -3.50
N MET A 163 -16.41 15.21 -4.18
CA MET A 163 -16.50 15.95 -5.45
C MET A 163 -16.42 17.47 -5.24
N GLN A 164 -16.86 17.99 -4.08
CA GLN A 164 -16.61 19.39 -3.70
C GLN A 164 -15.11 19.70 -3.62
N ARG A 165 -14.30 18.77 -3.12
CA ARG A 165 -12.83 18.90 -3.15
C ARG A 165 -12.26 18.85 -4.57
N ILE A 166 -12.80 18.01 -5.44
CA ILE A 166 -12.42 18.03 -6.87
C ILE A 166 -12.78 19.39 -7.50
N ALA A 167 -13.91 20.00 -7.13
CA ALA A 167 -14.34 21.31 -7.62
C ALA A 167 -13.41 22.46 -7.20
N GLU A 168 -12.65 22.31 -6.11
CA GLU A 168 -11.61 23.28 -5.71
C GLU A 168 -10.45 23.33 -6.73
N ILE A 169 -10.23 22.24 -7.48
CA ILE A 169 -9.18 22.13 -8.50
C ILE A 169 -9.73 22.35 -9.91
N ASP A 170 -10.88 21.75 -10.22
CA ASP A 170 -11.49 21.79 -11.55
C ASP A 170 -13.02 21.92 -11.42
N PRO A 171 -13.53 23.14 -11.18
CA PRO A 171 -14.97 23.36 -11.02
C PRO A 171 -15.76 23.02 -12.29
N SER A 172 -15.19 23.29 -13.47
CA SER A 172 -15.81 22.99 -14.76
C SER A 172 -16.03 21.49 -14.97
N LEU A 173 -15.10 20.65 -14.51
CA LEU A 173 -15.26 19.20 -14.54
C LEU A 173 -16.46 18.75 -13.70
N VAL A 174 -16.61 19.29 -12.49
CA VAL A 174 -17.70 18.91 -11.58
C VAL A 174 -19.06 19.39 -12.10
N GLU A 175 -19.12 20.58 -12.69
CA GLU A 175 -20.33 21.05 -13.39
C GLU A 175 -20.71 20.14 -14.55
N ALA A 176 -19.75 19.80 -15.42
CA ALA A 176 -19.96 18.89 -16.53
C ALA A 176 -20.39 17.48 -16.06
N LEU A 177 -19.85 17.00 -14.94
CA LEU A 177 -20.27 15.72 -14.33
C LEU A 177 -21.69 15.80 -13.74
N ALA A 178 -22.11 16.95 -13.21
CA ALA A 178 -23.49 17.15 -12.74
C ALA A 178 -24.50 17.12 -13.89
N GLU A 179 -24.09 17.55 -15.09
CA GLU A 179 -24.91 17.53 -16.30
C GLU A 179 -24.89 16.18 -17.02
N GLN A 180 -23.71 15.62 -17.29
CA GLN A 180 -23.54 14.38 -18.05
C GLN A 180 -23.71 13.12 -17.17
N GLY A 181 -23.29 13.18 -15.91
CA GLY A 181 -23.05 12.00 -15.06
C GLY A 181 -21.68 11.36 -15.34
N ALA A 182 -21.08 10.74 -14.33
CA ALA A 182 -19.80 10.04 -14.47
C ALA A 182 -20.00 8.59 -14.96
N ARG A 183 -18.99 8.02 -15.64
CA ARG A 183 -19.00 6.60 -16.04
C ARG A 183 -19.03 5.64 -14.85
N PHE A 184 -18.58 6.07 -13.67
CA PHE A 184 -18.49 5.26 -12.46
C PHE A 184 -18.70 6.11 -11.21
N THR A 185 -19.08 5.48 -10.10
CA THR A 185 -19.30 6.17 -8.82
C THR A 185 -18.06 6.31 -7.94
N HIS A 186 -17.07 5.43 -8.14
CA HIS A 186 -15.82 5.35 -7.40
C HIS A 186 -14.71 4.96 -8.38
N HIS A 187 -13.59 5.66 -8.27
CA HIS A 187 -12.40 5.55 -9.12
C HIS A 187 -11.22 4.98 -8.36
N SER A 188 -10.94 5.49 -7.15
CA SER A 188 -9.64 5.32 -6.52
C SER A 188 -9.69 4.57 -5.19
N SER A 189 -8.79 3.60 -5.04
CA SER A 189 -8.59 2.82 -3.82
C SER A 189 -7.18 2.25 -3.81
N ILE A 190 -6.47 2.41 -2.68
CA ILE A 190 -5.12 1.84 -2.53
C ILE A 190 -5.26 0.52 -1.77
N ALA A 191 -5.15 -0.59 -2.50
CA ALA A 191 -5.21 -1.94 -1.96
C ALA A 191 -3.80 -2.46 -1.59
N PRO A 192 -3.68 -3.55 -0.81
CA PRO A 192 -2.41 -4.23 -0.62
C PRO A 192 -1.82 -4.67 -1.96
N THR A 193 -0.55 -4.36 -2.20
CA THR A 193 0.14 -4.71 -3.45
C THR A 193 1.27 -5.72 -3.25
N GLY A 194 1.30 -6.44 -2.11
CA GLY A 194 2.39 -7.33 -1.71
C GLY A 194 2.90 -8.26 -2.82
N THR A 195 1.98 -9.00 -3.45
CA THR A 195 2.33 -9.94 -4.52
C THR A 195 2.81 -9.22 -5.77
N ILE A 196 2.04 -8.25 -6.29
CA ILE A 196 2.38 -7.57 -7.54
C ILE A 196 3.64 -6.69 -7.42
N ALA A 197 3.89 -6.13 -6.23
CA ALA A 197 5.10 -5.35 -5.98
C ALA A 197 6.34 -6.25 -5.99
N LEU A 198 6.27 -7.40 -5.31
CA LEU A 198 7.33 -8.40 -5.34
C LEU A 198 7.57 -8.96 -6.75
N SER A 199 6.51 -9.47 -7.40
CA SER A 199 6.65 -10.28 -8.61
C SER A 199 6.66 -9.50 -9.92
N LEU A 200 6.02 -8.32 -9.98
CA LEU A 200 5.88 -7.53 -11.20
C LEU A 200 6.61 -6.18 -11.13
N ALA A 201 6.94 -5.69 -9.94
CA ALA A 201 7.61 -4.40 -9.75
C ALA A 201 9.02 -4.52 -9.15
N ASN A 202 9.67 -5.69 -9.30
CA ASN A 202 11.03 -5.95 -8.81
C ASN A 202 11.21 -5.58 -7.32
N ASN A 203 10.22 -5.94 -6.50
CA ASN A 203 10.20 -5.66 -5.07
C ASN A 203 10.30 -4.16 -4.74
N ALA A 204 9.61 -3.31 -5.52
CA ALA A 204 9.29 -1.95 -5.11
C ALA A 204 8.41 -1.97 -3.85
N SER A 205 8.35 -0.84 -3.14
CA SER A 205 7.58 -0.74 -1.90
C SER A 205 6.07 -0.98 -2.14
N ASN A 206 5.37 -1.46 -1.13
CA ASN A 206 3.97 -1.88 -1.26
C ASN A 206 3.02 -0.70 -1.13
N GLY A 207 2.13 -0.46 -2.10
CA GLY A 207 1.12 0.59 -1.97
C GLY A 207 1.74 1.95 -1.67
N ILE A 208 1.35 2.52 -0.52
CA ILE A 208 1.93 3.73 0.06
C ILE A 208 2.95 3.47 1.17
N GLU A 209 3.35 2.22 1.39
CA GLU A 209 4.33 1.84 2.41
C GLU A 209 5.75 2.27 2.04
N PRO A 210 6.61 2.50 3.05
CA PRO A 210 8.05 2.43 2.87
C PRO A 210 8.47 1.01 2.47
N SER A 211 9.72 0.83 2.08
CA SER A 211 10.29 -0.51 1.97
C SER A 211 10.37 -1.17 3.34
N PHE A 212 10.00 -2.45 3.44
CA PHE A 212 10.08 -3.19 4.70
C PHE A 212 11.51 -3.24 5.25
N ALA A 213 12.44 -3.58 4.36
CA ALA A 213 13.89 -3.48 4.51
C ALA A 213 14.51 -3.46 3.10
N HIS A 214 15.73 -2.95 2.99
CA HIS A 214 16.46 -2.90 1.73
C HIS A 214 17.13 -4.23 1.37
N HIS A 215 17.40 -5.08 2.36
CA HIS A 215 17.76 -6.50 2.23
C HIS A 215 17.08 -7.26 3.35
N TYR A 216 16.43 -8.37 3.00
CA TYR A 216 15.81 -9.30 3.93
C TYR A 216 15.68 -10.66 3.24
N SER A 217 15.28 -11.69 3.97
CA SER A 217 15.03 -12.99 3.36
C SER A 217 13.56 -13.37 3.42
N ARG A 218 13.11 -14.12 2.40
CA ARG A 218 11.78 -14.71 2.35
C ARG A 218 11.89 -16.22 2.37
N ASN A 219 11.03 -16.81 3.18
CA ASN A 219 10.85 -18.25 3.23
C ASN A 219 9.91 -18.69 2.10
N VAL A 220 10.44 -19.42 1.11
CA VAL A 220 9.68 -19.91 -0.04
C VAL A 220 9.51 -21.42 0.05
N ILE A 221 8.28 -21.91 -0.11
CA ILE A 221 7.99 -23.34 -0.23
C ILE A 221 8.36 -23.76 -1.65
N ARG A 222 9.34 -24.66 -1.79
CA ARG A 222 9.65 -25.30 -3.07
C ARG A 222 8.89 -26.61 -3.18
N GLU A 223 8.29 -26.84 -4.34
CA GLU A 223 7.66 -28.11 -4.66
C GLU A 223 8.69 -29.25 -4.50
N GLY A 224 8.36 -30.24 -3.68
CA GLY A 224 9.24 -31.37 -3.38
C GLY A 224 10.17 -31.21 -2.18
N ARG A 225 10.22 -30.04 -1.50
CA ARG A 225 10.95 -29.89 -0.22
C ARG A 225 10.00 -29.89 0.97
N LYS A 226 10.44 -30.50 2.08
CA LYS A 226 9.70 -30.51 3.36
C LYS A 226 9.86 -29.21 4.15
N THR A 227 10.80 -28.34 3.76
CA THR A 227 11.11 -27.09 4.45
C THR A 227 11.11 -25.88 3.54
N LYS A 228 10.97 -24.71 4.17
CA LYS A 228 11.02 -23.41 3.51
C LYS A 228 12.48 -23.08 3.18
N GLU A 229 12.76 -22.65 1.96
CA GLU A 229 14.07 -22.16 1.54
C GLU A 229 14.16 -20.64 1.79
N LYS A 230 15.25 -20.20 2.44
CA LYS A 230 15.57 -18.79 2.65
C LYS A 230 16.11 -18.21 1.34
N VAL A 231 15.39 -17.25 0.76
CA VAL A 231 15.80 -16.53 -0.47
C VAL A 231 16.04 -15.08 -0.12
N ASP A 232 17.21 -14.55 -0.49
CA ASP A 232 17.53 -13.14 -0.32
C ASP A 232 16.72 -12.26 -1.27
N VAL A 233 16.18 -11.20 -0.70
CA VAL A 233 15.35 -10.23 -1.40
C VAL A 233 15.90 -8.84 -1.12
N HIS A 234 16.11 -8.10 -2.19
CA HIS A 234 16.56 -6.71 -2.16
C HIS A 234 15.43 -5.80 -2.61
N SER A 235 15.33 -4.60 -2.04
CA SER A 235 14.35 -3.62 -2.51
C SER A 235 14.72 -3.04 -3.87
N PHE A 236 13.72 -2.62 -4.63
CA PHE A 236 13.93 -2.04 -5.96
C PHE A 236 14.91 -0.86 -5.94
N GLU A 237 14.75 0.07 -5.00
CA GLU A 237 15.58 1.26 -4.91
C GLU A 237 17.04 0.94 -4.53
N LEU A 238 17.30 -0.11 -3.75
CA LEU A 238 18.67 -0.57 -3.49
C LEU A 238 19.31 -1.12 -4.76
N LEU A 239 18.59 -1.96 -5.51
CA LEU A 239 19.10 -2.53 -6.77
C LEU A 239 19.34 -1.43 -7.81
N ALA A 240 18.43 -0.44 -7.89
CA ALA A 240 18.59 0.70 -8.78
C ALA A 240 19.79 1.58 -8.39
N TYR A 241 19.98 1.84 -7.09
CA TYR A 241 21.13 2.62 -6.60
C TYR A 241 22.45 1.91 -6.85
N ARG A 242 22.49 0.59 -6.67
CA ARG A 242 23.65 -0.23 -7.04
C ARG A 242 23.98 -0.17 -8.52
N ALA A 243 22.97 -0.20 -9.37
CA ALA A 243 23.15 -0.16 -10.80
C ALA A 243 23.59 1.22 -11.33
N LEU A 244 23.12 2.31 -10.70
CA LEU A 244 23.25 3.66 -11.25
C LEU A 244 24.27 4.55 -10.53
N VAL A 245 24.52 4.30 -9.25
CA VAL A 245 25.30 5.21 -8.39
C VAL A 245 26.48 4.49 -7.75
N ASN A 246 26.22 3.41 -7.02
CA ASN A 246 27.25 2.74 -6.22
C ASN A 246 27.03 1.22 -6.15
N SER A 247 27.76 0.47 -6.99
CA SER A 247 27.66 -1.00 -7.07
C SER A 247 27.90 -1.73 -5.75
N ASN A 248 28.59 -1.09 -4.80
CA ASN A 248 28.96 -1.68 -3.52
C ASN A 248 27.99 -1.29 -2.39
N ALA A 249 26.93 -0.53 -2.66
CA ALA A 249 26.03 -0.05 -1.62
C ALA A 249 25.38 -1.19 -0.81
N MET A 250 25.33 -1.07 0.52
CA MET A 250 24.81 -2.08 1.44
C MET A 250 23.85 -1.44 2.46
N PRO A 251 22.75 -2.12 2.84
CA PRO A 251 21.77 -1.65 3.83
C PRO A 251 22.36 -1.34 5.20
N HIS A 252 23.38 -2.09 5.61
CA HIS A 252 24.06 -1.90 6.87
C HIS A 252 25.58 -1.81 6.61
N VAL A 253 26.21 -0.79 7.18
CA VAL A 253 27.66 -0.69 7.27
C VAL A 253 27.99 -0.72 8.76
N SER A 254 28.74 -1.70 9.22
CA SER A 254 29.04 -1.85 10.65
C SER A 254 30.35 -1.12 10.97
N ASN A 255 30.29 -0.17 11.91
CA ASN A 255 31.50 0.48 12.46
C ASN A 255 32.18 -0.38 13.55
N ALA A 256 31.86 -1.68 13.63
CA ALA A 256 32.25 -2.53 14.74
C ALA A 256 33.26 -3.59 14.28
N HIS A 257 34.54 -3.39 14.63
CA HIS A 257 35.52 -4.47 14.74
C HIS A 257 35.11 -5.44 15.87
N ILE A 258 34.02 -6.19 15.70
CA ILE A 258 33.61 -7.24 16.64
C ILE A 258 33.48 -8.54 15.86
N GLY A 259 34.61 -9.24 15.77
CA GLY A 259 34.73 -10.70 15.76
C GLY A 259 33.87 -11.52 14.80
N ASN A 260 34.51 -11.97 13.71
CA ASN A 260 34.28 -13.24 13.00
C ASN A 260 32.83 -13.73 12.87
N ALA A 261 32.01 -13.01 12.10
CA ALA A 261 30.99 -13.61 11.23
C ALA A 261 30.68 -12.62 10.11
N HIS A 262 30.88 -13.00 8.84
CA HIS A 262 30.35 -12.25 7.71
C HIS A 262 28.82 -12.29 7.81
N ARG A 263 28.20 -11.20 8.28
CA ARG A 263 26.74 -11.05 8.33
C ARG A 263 26.22 -10.74 6.95
N SER A 264 25.10 -11.35 6.57
CA SER A 264 24.48 -11.05 5.28
C SER A 264 23.89 -9.64 5.34
N GLY A 265 24.43 -8.71 4.52
CA GLY A 265 23.97 -7.32 4.48
C GLY A 265 24.81 -6.30 5.25
N GLU A 266 25.94 -6.68 5.86
CA GLU A 266 26.90 -5.74 6.49
C GLU A 266 28.19 -5.57 5.65
N SER A 267 28.70 -4.34 5.58
CA SER A 267 30.02 -4.00 5.01
C SER A 267 30.85 -3.22 6.03
N GLU A 268 32.17 -3.40 6.04
CA GLU A 268 33.13 -2.54 6.78
C GLU A 268 33.62 -1.36 5.92
N ASP A 269 33.27 -1.32 4.63
CA ASP A 269 33.62 -0.22 3.72
C ASP A 269 32.62 0.93 3.91
N GLU A 270 33.09 2.06 4.43
CA GLU A 270 32.30 3.31 4.57
C GLU A 270 31.72 3.76 3.22
N ASN A 271 32.36 3.44 2.09
CA ASN A 271 31.85 3.77 0.77
C ASN A 271 30.63 2.91 0.37
N ALA A 272 30.27 1.87 1.11
CA ALA A 272 29.05 1.09 0.91
C ALA A 272 27.82 1.73 1.56
N GLN A 273 27.97 2.82 2.30
CA GLN A 273 26.88 3.41 3.07
C GLN A 273 25.77 3.96 2.18
N LEU A 274 24.52 3.61 2.49
CA LEU A 274 23.35 4.19 1.83
C LEU A 274 23.11 5.63 2.31
N PRO A 275 22.67 6.53 1.41
CA PRO A 275 22.24 7.87 1.79
C PRO A 275 21.09 7.88 2.82
N GLU A 276 21.00 8.94 3.62
CA GLU A 276 19.99 9.06 4.69
C GLU A 276 18.52 9.03 4.22
N TYR A 277 18.25 9.11 2.92
CA TYR A 277 16.91 9.00 2.35
C TYR A 277 16.48 7.55 2.06
N PHE A 278 17.35 6.56 2.31
CA PHE A 278 17.01 5.14 2.36
C PHE A 278 16.36 4.78 3.70
N ILE A 279 15.06 5.08 3.81
CA ILE A 279 14.26 4.84 5.01
C ILE A 279 13.51 3.50 4.87
N ALA A 280 13.71 2.59 5.83
CA ALA A 280 12.95 1.36 5.95
C ALA A 280 11.81 1.49 6.96
N ALA A 281 10.94 0.47 7.01
CA ALA A 281 9.73 0.52 7.82
C ALA A 281 9.96 0.61 9.34
N ASP A 282 11.12 0.20 9.84
CA ASP A 282 11.46 0.28 11.28
C ASP A 282 12.00 1.66 11.67
N ASP A 283 12.45 2.44 10.70
CA ASP A 283 13.02 3.79 10.91
C ASP A 283 11.92 4.87 10.95
N ILE A 284 10.65 4.47 10.82
CA ILE A 284 9.50 5.36 10.68
C ILE A 284 8.67 5.34 11.95
N LYS A 285 8.38 6.53 12.47
CA LYS A 285 7.51 6.67 13.64
C LYS A 285 6.05 6.43 13.27
N PRO A 286 5.21 5.90 14.18
CA PRO A 286 3.79 5.67 13.91
C PRO A 286 3.05 6.91 13.36
N GLU A 287 3.37 8.10 13.84
CA GLU A 287 2.75 9.36 13.41
C GLU A 287 3.11 9.71 11.96
N GLN A 288 4.31 9.33 11.49
CA GLN A 288 4.72 9.49 10.10
C GLN A 288 3.96 8.53 9.18
N HIS A 289 3.68 7.30 9.62
CA HIS A 289 2.79 6.39 8.89
C HIS A 289 1.41 7.01 8.69
N VAL A 290 0.81 7.57 9.76
CA VAL A 290 -0.50 8.24 9.71
C VAL A 290 -0.47 9.46 8.79
N SER A 291 0.59 10.28 8.87
CA SER A 291 0.72 11.49 8.07
C SER A 291 0.79 11.22 6.57
N VAL A 292 1.55 10.20 6.13
CA VAL A 292 1.60 9.80 4.71
C VAL A 292 0.24 9.26 4.26
N GLN A 293 -0.45 8.49 5.11
CA GLN A 293 -1.81 8.05 4.80
C GLN A 293 -2.76 9.23 4.60
N ALA A 294 -2.67 10.25 5.46
CA ALA A 294 -3.53 11.43 5.38
C ALA A 294 -3.27 12.26 4.12
N ALA A 295 -2.01 12.42 3.72
CA ALA A 295 -1.66 13.09 2.48
C ALA A 295 -2.35 12.44 1.26
N ALA A 296 -2.34 11.10 1.19
CA ALA A 296 -3.04 10.36 0.13
C ALA A 296 -4.58 10.36 0.32
N GLN A 297 -5.09 10.16 1.55
CA GLN A 297 -6.51 9.92 1.81
C GLN A 297 -7.42 11.06 1.35
N LYS A 298 -6.90 12.30 1.32
CA LYS A 298 -7.56 13.48 0.75
C LYS A 298 -8.14 13.24 -0.65
N TRP A 299 -7.44 12.47 -1.48
CA TRP A 299 -7.74 12.26 -2.91
C TRP A 299 -8.05 10.79 -3.26
N ILE A 300 -8.33 9.97 -2.24
CA ILE A 300 -8.83 8.60 -2.43
C ILE A 300 -10.32 8.57 -2.09
N ASP A 301 -11.19 8.24 -3.04
CA ASP A 301 -12.65 8.24 -2.83
C ASP A 301 -13.16 7.03 -2.04
N SER A 302 -12.45 5.90 -2.13
CA SER A 302 -12.74 4.68 -1.39
C SER A 302 -11.89 4.61 -0.13
N SER A 303 -10.99 3.64 0.05
CA SER A 303 -10.14 3.55 1.25
C SER A 303 -8.70 3.21 0.87
N ILE A 304 -7.81 3.30 1.85
CA ILE A 304 -6.40 2.96 1.75
C ILE A 304 -6.12 1.81 2.71
N SER A 305 -5.43 0.79 2.21
CA SER A 305 -4.84 -0.27 3.02
C SER A 305 -3.38 0.08 3.29
N LYS A 306 -3.13 0.71 4.44
CA LYS A 306 -1.80 0.98 4.97
C LYS A 306 -1.71 0.46 6.39
N THR A 307 -0.57 -0.09 6.74
CA THR A 307 -0.20 -0.53 8.08
C THR A 307 0.75 0.48 8.70
N ALA A 308 0.40 0.97 9.90
CA ALA A 308 1.31 1.69 10.77
C ALA A 308 2.05 0.67 11.65
N ASN A 309 3.36 0.51 11.43
CA ASN A 309 4.16 -0.33 12.29
C ASN A 309 4.37 0.39 13.62
N VAL A 310 4.17 -0.33 14.72
CA VAL A 310 4.29 0.18 16.08
C VAL A 310 5.34 -0.64 16.82
N PRO A 311 6.36 0.01 17.42
CA PRO A 311 7.38 -0.68 18.21
C PRO A 311 6.80 -1.56 19.32
N THR A 312 7.49 -2.66 19.63
CA THR A 312 7.07 -3.60 20.68
C THR A 312 7.03 -2.93 22.05
N ASP A 313 7.92 -1.98 22.32
CA ASP A 313 8.06 -1.21 23.55
C ASP A 313 7.26 0.11 23.54
N PHE A 314 6.37 0.31 22.56
CA PHE A 314 5.59 1.56 22.46
C PHE A 314 4.60 1.71 23.62
N GLU A 315 4.66 2.87 24.28
CA GLU A 315 3.82 3.22 25.43
C GLU A 315 2.33 3.21 25.07
N PHE A 316 1.51 2.56 25.93
CA PHE A 316 0.06 2.43 25.70
C PHE A 316 -0.64 3.79 25.61
N GLU A 317 -0.23 4.75 26.45
CA GLU A 317 -0.84 6.08 26.46
C GLU A 317 -0.62 6.85 25.15
N HIS A 318 0.50 6.61 24.44
CA HIS A 318 0.73 7.20 23.12
C HIS A 318 0.07 6.39 22.00
N PHE A 319 -0.18 5.09 22.21
CA PHE A 319 -0.82 4.25 21.20
C PHE A 319 -2.22 4.74 20.81
N LYS A 320 -2.99 5.27 21.77
CA LYS A 320 -4.31 5.86 21.50
C LYS A 320 -4.22 7.07 20.57
N ASP A 321 -3.13 7.83 20.67
CA ASP A 321 -2.97 9.10 19.95
C ASP A 321 -2.81 8.86 18.45
N ILE A 322 -2.29 7.69 18.04
CA ILE A 322 -2.26 7.25 16.63
C ILE A 322 -3.67 7.25 16.03
N TYR A 323 -4.65 6.69 16.74
CA TYR A 323 -6.04 6.62 16.27
C TYR A 323 -6.75 7.97 16.37
N MET A 324 -6.46 8.75 17.41
CA MET A 324 -7.01 10.11 17.54
C MET A 324 -6.51 11.02 16.42
N GLN A 325 -5.21 10.96 16.11
CA GLN A 325 -4.61 11.66 14.98
C GLN A 325 -5.24 11.21 13.65
N ALA A 326 -5.41 9.90 13.44
CA ALA A 326 -6.06 9.37 12.25
C ALA A 326 -7.50 9.90 12.10
N TYR A 327 -8.27 9.93 13.19
CA TYR A 327 -9.62 10.47 13.21
C TYR A 327 -9.64 11.98 12.89
N ASP A 328 -8.79 12.76 13.56
CA ASP A 328 -8.71 14.21 13.40
C ASP A 328 -8.28 14.61 11.97
N GLN A 329 -7.43 13.79 11.33
CA GLN A 329 -7.02 13.95 9.95
C GLN A 329 -8.05 13.42 8.93
N GLY A 330 -9.19 12.89 9.39
CA GLY A 330 -10.28 12.42 8.54
C GLY A 330 -9.98 11.11 7.81
N LEU A 331 -9.12 10.25 8.38
CA LEU A 331 -8.83 8.94 7.81
C LEU A 331 -10.06 8.03 7.85
N LYS A 332 -10.24 7.25 6.78
CA LYS A 332 -11.38 6.31 6.66
C LYS A 332 -11.11 4.96 7.33
N GLY A 333 -9.86 4.70 7.69
CA GLY A 333 -9.39 3.55 8.43
C GLY A 333 -7.95 3.77 8.89
N CYS A 334 -7.56 3.07 9.94
CA CYS A 334 -6.20 3.05 10.46
C CYS A 334 -5.90 1.65 10.96
N THR A 335 -4.90 1.00 10.39
CA THR A 335 -4.46 -0.34 10.78
C THR A 335 -3.09 -0.22 11.42
N THR A 336 -2.95 -0.71 12.65
CA THR A 336 -1.65 -0.78 13.34
C THR A 336 -1.18 -2.22 13.37
N PHE A 337 0.12 -2.43 13.17
CA PHE A 337 0.77 -3.71 13.43
C PHE A 337 1.84 -3.50 14.50
N ARG A 338 1.70 -4.19 15.63
CA ARG A 338 2.71 -4.22 16.69
C ARG A 338 3.33 -5.61 16.71
N PHE A 339 4.66 -5.66 16.57
CA PHE A 339 5.39 -6.92 16.61
C PHE A 339 5.21 -7.59 17.98
N ASN A 340 4.93 -8.90 17.99
CA ASN A 340 4.88 -9.71 19.20
C ASN A 340 5.99 -10.77 19.14
N PRO A 341 7.09 -10.62 19.90
CA PRO A 341 8.22 -11.55 19.87
C PRO A 341 7.85 -12.97 20.32
N GLU A 342 6.85 -13.14 21.19
CA GLU A 342 6.46 -14.45 21.74
C GLU A 342 5.61 -15.30 20.76
N ASN A 343 5.10 -14.70 19.68
CA ASN A 343 4.18 -15.36 18.73
C ASN A 343 4.61 -15.20 17.27
N PHE A 344 5.90 -14.99 17.00
CA PHE A 344 6.35 -14.74 15.64
C PHE A 344 6.21 -15.97 14.73
N GLN A 345 5.36 -15.86 13.70
CA GLN A 345 5.23 -16.78 12.57
C GLN A 345 5.12 -15.97 11.26
N GLY A 346 6.16 -15.21 10.92
CA GLY A 346 6.18 -14.29 9.78
C GLY A 346 6.76 -14.89 8.49
N VAL A 347 6.24 -14.48 7.33
CA VAL A 347 6.80 -14.82 6.00
C VAL A 347 8.04 -14.00 5.65
N LEU A 348 8.15 -12.80 6.24
CA LEU A 348 9.28 -11.88 6.09
C LEU A 348 10.13 -11.94 7.34
N VAL A 349 11.43 -12.14 7.18
CA VAL A 349 12.32 -12.36 8.31
C VAL A 349 13.58 -11.51 8.15
N LYS A 350 13.91 -10.72 9.17
CA LYS A 350 15.19 -10.01 9.28
C LYS A 350 16.14 -10.85 10.13
N GLU A 351 17.43 -10.82 9.80
CA GLU A 351 18.46 -11.61 10.50
C GLU A 351 18.55 -11.23 12.00
N LYS A 352 18.46 -9.94 12.31
CA LYS A 352 18.47 -9.42 13.68
C LYS A 352 17.27 -9.89 14.53
N ASP A 353 16.09 -10.06 13.93
CA ASP A 353 14.90 -10.50 14.68
C ASP A 353 15.01 -11.97 15.07
N LEU A 354 15.59 -12.79 14.19
CA LEU A 354 15.92 -14.19 14.46
C LEU A 354 16.96 -14.34 15.58
N GLU A 355 18.00 -13.51 15.58
CA GLU A 355 19.06 -13.52 16.61
C GLU A 355 18.55 -13.25 18.03
N ASN A 356 17.48 -12.46 18.14
CA ASN A 356 16.90 -12.04 19.42
C ASN A 356 15.81 -12.98 19.94
N THR A 357 15.45 -14.02 19.18
CA THR A 357 14.41 -14.98 19.55
C THR A 357 15.05 -16.34 19.83
N GLU A 358 14.84 -16.89 21.03
CA GLU A 358 15.27 -18.25 21.38
C GLU A 358 14.17 -19.27 21.11
N TYR A 359 14.54 -20.39 20.50
CA TYR A 359 13.67 -21.52 20.21
C TYR A 359 14.13 -22.74 21.00
N GLN A 360 13.16 -23.48 21.55
CA GLN A 360 13.42 -24.67 22.35
C GLN A 360 13.00 -25.93 21.59
N PHE A 361 13.91 -26.90 21.53
CA PHE A 361 13.67 -28.22 20.96
C PHE A 361 13.80 -29.27 22.06
N THR A 362 12.82 -30.16 22.14
CA THR A 362 12.91 -31.35 23.01
C THR A 362 13.45 -32.51 22.19
N LEU A 363 14.58 -33.07 22.60
CA LEU A 363 15.19 -34.23 21.96
C LEU A 363 14.51 -35.53 22.40
N ASP A 364 14.78 -36.63 21.69
CA ASP A 364 14.19 -37.95 21.97
C ASP A 364 14.52 -38.48 23.38
N ASP A 365 15.65 -38.05 23.95
CA ASP A 365 16.05 -38.40 25.32
C ASP A 365 15.37 -37.53 26.40
N GLY A 366 14.49 -36.61 25.99
CA GLY A 366 13.76 -35.69 26.85
C GLY A 366 14.56 -34.46 27.28
N SER A 367 15.81 -34.31 26.83
CA SER A 367 16.57 -33.09 27.06
C SER A 367 16.06 -31.94 26.19
N VAL A 368 16.23 -30.71 26.67
CA VAL A 368 15.80 -29.49 25.97
C VAL A 368 17.03 -28.70 25.53
N VAL A 369 17.10 -28.40 24.24
CA VAL A 369 18.12 -27.53 23.66
C VAL A 369 17.46 -26.19 23.33
N SER A 370 18.08 -25.09 23.80
CA SER A 370 17.68 -23.73 23.44
C SER A 370 18.72 -23.15 22.50
N VAL A 371 18.29 -22.62 21.35
CA VAL A 371 19.15 -22.01 20.33
C VAL A 371 18.50 -20.75 19.78
N LYS A 372 19.31 -19.83 19.27
CA LYS A 372 18.79 -18.61 18.63
C LYS A 372 18.17 -18.94 17.28
N GLY A 373 17.18 -18.15 16.88
CA GLY A 373 16.39 -18.37 15.66
C GLY A 373 17.20 -18.44 14.36
N ASN A 374 18.37 -17.81 14.31
CA ASN A 374 19.26 -17.79 13.14
C ASN A 374 20.31 -18.91 13.14
N GLU A 375 20.45 -19.68 14.22
CA GLU A 375 21.41 -20.79 14.26
C GLU A 375 21.00 -21.89 13.30
N GLU A 376 21.98 -22.48 12.61
CA GLU A 376 21.78 -23.61 11.72
C GLU A 376 21.75 -24.92 12.50
N ILE A 377 20.68 -25.69 12.32
CA ILE A 377 20.44 -27.00 12.90
C ILE A 377 20.32 -28.02 11.78
N GLU A 378 21.07 -29.12 11.87
CA GLU A 378 20.87 -30.28 11.00
C GLU A 378 19.78 -31.19 11.59
N TYR A 379 18.73 -31.48 10.80
CA TYR A 379 17.63 -32.35 11.21
C TYR A 379 17.09 -33.13 10.00
N ASP A 380 16.92 -34.45 10.13
CA ASP A 380 16.48 -35.36 9.05
C ASP A 380 17.31 -35.25 7.75
N GLY A 381 18.62 -34.99 7.87
CA GLY A 381 19.56 -34.89 6.75
C GLY A 381 19.52 -33.58 5.96
N GLU A 382 18.79 -32.57 6.46
CA GLU A 382 18.76 -31.22 5.91
C GLU A 382 19.20 -30.19 6.98
N THR A 383 19.86 -29.11 6.55
CA THR A 383 20.22 -27.98 7.43
C THR A 383 19.13 -26.91 7.37
N HIS A 384 18.70 -26.43 8.53
CA HIS A 384 17.64 -25.44 8.69
C HIS A 384 18.06 -24.35 9.67
N THR A 385 17.50 -23.14 9.57
CA THR A 385 17.54 -22.22 10.70
C THR A 385 16.63 -22.73 11.82
N ALA A 386 16.99 -22.50 13.08
CA ALA A 386 16.21 -22.89 14.24
C ALA A 386 14.74 -22.45 14.14
N ALA A 387 14.50 -21.19 13.75
CA ALA A 387 13.12 -20.70 13.59
C ALA A 387 12.32 -21.50 12.55
N ASN A 388 12.94 -21.83 11.41
CA ASN A 388 12.27 -22.59 10.35
C ASN A 388 12.01 -24.05 10.75
N LEU A 389 12.95 -24.68 11.44
CA LEU A 389 12.78 -26.04 11.95
C LEU A 389 11.67 -26.10 13.00
N TYR A 390 11.66 -25.16 13.94
CA TYR A 390 10.63 -25.07 14.98
C TYR A 390 9.22 -24.94 14.38
N ASP A 391 9.05 -24.06 13.39
CA ASP A 391 7.78 -23.92 12.68
C ASP A 391 7.40 -25.20 11.91
N ALA A 392 8.34 -25.82 11.20
CA ALA A 392 8.07 -27.05 10.44
C ALA A 392 7.65 -28.23 11.34
N LEU A 393 8.26 -28.35 12.53
CA LEU A 393 7.87 -29.35 13.54
C LEU A 393 6.47 -29.05 14.11
N LYS A 394 6.19 -27.79 14.44
CA LYS A 394 4.87 -27.35 14.95
C LYS A 394 3.75 -27.54 13.93
N GLU A 395 4.02 -27.29 12.65
CA GLU A 395 3.07 -27.48 11.54
C GLU A 395 2.94 -28.96 11.11
N GLY A 396 3.77 -29.86 11.67
CA GLY A 396 3.70 -31.30 11.44
C GLY A 396 4.23 -31.76 10.07
N TYR A 397 5.17 -31.01 9.48
CA TYR A 397 5.81 -31.37 8.21
C TYR A 397 6.78 -32.55 8.33
N TYR A 398 7.30 -32.79 9.54
CA TYR A 398 8.09 -33.96 9.88
C TYR A 398 7.23 -34.91 10.74
N GLY A 399 7.11 -36.17 10.30
CA GLY A 399 6.24 -37.18 10.93
C GLY A 399 4.97 -37.55 10.15
N LYS A 400 4.74 -36.97 8.96
CA LYS A 400 3.69 -37.40 8.02
C LYS A 400 4.25 -38.15 6.81
N PHE A 401 5.09 -39.18 6.99
CA PHE A 401 5.26 -40.27 6.01
C PHE A 401 5.81 -41.50 6.71
#